data_AF-A0A367YGQ3-F1
#
_entry.id   AF-A0A367YGQ3-F1
#
_cell.length_a   1.000
_cell.length_b   1.000
_cell.length_c   1.000
_cell.angle_alpha   90.00
_cell.angle_beta   90.00
_cell.angle_gamma   90.00
#
_symmetry.space_group_name_H-M   'P 1'
#
loop_
_entity.id
_entity.type
_entity.pdbx_description
1 polymer ?
#
loop_
_entity_poly.entity_id
_entity_poly.type
_entity_poly.pdbx_seq_one_letter_code
_entity_poly.pdbx_strand_id
1 'polypeptide(L)'
;MDAFSDSGELYTLRNQFYTNQHNKVKSYSLDLFSPENQLKALEFQIRSTIALEQDASKMIEDGKTDFPGNEPLFQLLSAWNDLKDFGVDDSTYFEDVKQATFELQAVMTALYLVKFDKDIDQAIAFLNTYIDNVNSLAKYNELEPFLVLVQLYLIKGNLVGASKVIQNLNHFPESARDNIIYQVMESWILAVTGGSDNINNSYYFYDEILSNDFDDDVQGKFKILNVIFALTLQLKHYPEAQELLEQIKGLGIVDANFVANQITFDQLHNNGANTQELLGELKKLDSDHELLKDYEHKTNIFDEIVTKYST
;
A
#
# COMPACT_ATOMS: atom_id res chain seq x y z
N MET A 1 21.80 8.90 15.38
CA MET A 1 21.99 7.78 14.44
C MET A 1 21.61 8.25 13.05
N ASP A 2 22.21 7.69 11.99
CA ASP A 2 21.75 7.93 10.62
C ASP A 2 20.36 7.28 10.49
N ALA A 3 19.32 8.08 10.25
CA ALA A 3 17.94 7.61 10.21
C ALA A 3 17.64 6.69 9.01
N PHE A 4 18.62 6.54 8.11
CA PHE A 4 18.55 5.75 6.88
C PHE A 4 19.56 4.63 6.79
N SER A 5 20.51 4.52 7.72
CA SER A 5 21.49 3.45 7.57
C SER A 5 20.82 2.09 7.80
N ASP A 6 21.14 1.15 6.91
CA ASP A 6 20.81 -0.29 6.90
C ASP A 6 21.18 -1.09 8.17
N SER A 7 21.60 -0.38 9.21
CA SER A 7 22.06 -0.91 10.49
C SER A 7 21.23 -0.38 11.68
N GLY A 8 20.16 0.38 11.42
CA GLY A 8 19.28 0.89 12.46
C GLY A 8 18.39 -0.20 13.07
N GLU A 9 18.13 -0.10 14.37
CA GLU A 9 17.30 -1.06 15.13
C GLU A 9 15.89 -1.25 14.53
N LEU A 10 15.37 -0.25 13.81
CA LEU A 10 14.05 -0.29 13.16
C LEU A 10 14.05 -0.91 11.76
N TYR A 11 15.20 -1.26 11.18
CA TYR A 11 15.29 -1.72 9.80
C TYR A 11 14.41 -2.95 9.54
N THR A 12 14.59 -4.01 10.33
CA THR A 12 13.83 -5.26 10.17
C THR A 12 12.34 -5.03 10.39
N LEU A 13 12.00 -4.24 11.41
CA LEU A 13 10.62 -3.94 11.76
C LEU A 13 9.91 -3.16 10.64
N ARG A 14 10.59 -2.19 10.01
CA ARG A 14 10.07 -1.45 8.84
C ARG A 14 9.88 -2.39 7.65
N ASN A 15 10.88 -3.20 7.33
CA ASN A 15 10.79 -4.18 6.24
C ASN A 15 9.58 -5.09 6.41
N GLN A 16 9.40 -5.65 7.61
CA GLN A 16 8.26 -6.50 7.92
C GLN A 16 6.93 -5.74 7.81
N PHE A 17 6.86 -4.50 8.30
CA PHE A 17 5.65 -3.69 8.19
C PHE A 17 5.23 -3.46 6.74
N TYR A 18 6.14 -2.98 5.88
CA TYR A 18 5.84 -2.66 4.48
C TYR A 18 5.71 -3.90 3.58
N THR A 19 6.13 -5.08 4.06
CA THR A 19 5.91 -6.38 3.39
C THR A 19 4.74 -7.17 3.99
N ASN A 20 3.88 -6.52 4.80
CA ASN A 20 2.66 -7.08 5.38
C ASN A 20 2.90 -8.26 6.36
N GLN A 21 4.06 -8.30 7.01
CA GLN A 21 4.38 -9.24 8.09
C GLN A 21 3.93 -8.68 9.45
N HIS A 22 2.64 -8.36 9.57
CA HIS A 22 2.09 -7.63 10.70
C HIS A 22 2.08 -8.43 12.01
N ASN A 23 1.98 -9.77 11.98
CA ASN A 23 2.09 -10.59 13.18
C ASN A 23 3.52 -10.55 13.73
N LYS A 24 4.54 -10.60 12.86
CA LYS A 24 5.94 -10.41 13.27
C LYS A 24 6.20 -9.03 13.84
N VAL A 25 5.70 -7.96 13.21
CA VAL A 25 5.84 -6.60 13.75
C VAL A 25 5.23 -6.50 15.15
N LYS A 26 4.03 -7.05 15.34
CA LYS A 26 3.32 -7.03 16.62
C LYS A 26 4.04 -7.83 17.72
N SER A 27 4.85 -8.83 17.38
CA SER A 27 5.46 -9.75 18.36
C SER A 27 6.75 -9.24 19.00
N TYR A 28 7.34 -8.15 18.49
CA TYR A 28 8.54 -7.58 19.10
C TYR A 28 8.29 -7.09 20.54
N SER A 29 9.30 -7.26 21.40
CA SER A 29 9.33 -6.54 22.68
C SER A 29 9.93 -5.15 22.49
N LEU A 30 9.33 -4.13 23.10
CA LEU A 30 9.85 -2.76 23.08
C LEU A 30 11.25 -2.66 23.73
N ASP A 31 11.58 -3.56 24.67
CA ASP A 31 12.89 -3.60 25.32
C ASP A 31 14.04 -3.94 24.35
N LEU A 32 13.73 -4.42 23.14
CA LEU A 32 14.72 -4.69 22.08
C LEU A 32 15.16 -3.42 21.35
N PHE A 33 14.46 -2.30 21.57
CA PHE A 33 14.75 -1.02 20.93
C PHE A 33 15.32 -0.05 21.96
N SER A 34 16.24 0.81 21.51
CA SER A 34 16.71 1.95 22.28
C SER A 34 15.56 2.89 22.66
N PRO A 35 15.63 3.61 23.79
CA PRO A 35 14.54 4.47 24.27
C PRO A 35 14.02 5.47 23.22
N GLU A 36 14.89 5.96 22.34
CA GLU A 36 14.55 6.87 21.24
C GLU A 36 13.74 6.21 20.10
N ASN A 37 13.84 4.89 19.94
CA ASN A 37 13.15 4.13 18.89
C ASN A 37 11.90 3.39 19.40
N GLN A 38 11.73 3.24 20.71
CA GLN A 38 10.60 2.51 21.30
C GLN A 38 9.24 3.08 20.89
N LEU A 39 9.08 4.41 20.85
CA LEU A 39 7.84 5.04 20.41
C LEU A 39 7.50 4.68 18.97
N LYS A 40 8.49 4.69 18.07
CA LYS A 40 8.27 4.36 16.66
C LYS A 40 8.00 2.87 16.46
N ALA A 41 8.64 2.01 17.25
CA ALA A 41 8.32 0.57 17.26
C ALA A 41 6.86 0.34 17.71
N LEU A 42 6.42 0.99 18.80
CA LEU A 42 5.05 0.92 19.28
C LEU A 42 4.04 1.45 18.24
N GLU A 43 4.36 2.55 17.54
CA GLU A 43 3.53 3.06 16.44
C GLU A 43 3.28 1.97 15.38
N PHE A 44 4.33 1.29 14.92
CA PHE A 44 4.19 0.20 13.94
C PHE A 44 3.45 -1.02 14.49
N GLN A 45 3.58 -1.33 15.79
CA GLN A 45 2.82 -2.39 16.45
C GLN A 45 1.32 -2.08 16.49
N ILE A 46 0.96 -0.85 16.85
CA ILE A 46 -0.43 -0.38 16.86
C ILE A 46 -0.99 -0.46 15.44
N ARG A 47 -0.28 0.11 14.46
CA ARG A 47 -0.69 0.10 13.05
C ARG A 47 -0.84 -1.32 12.50
N SER A 48 0.05 -2.24 12.87
CA SER A 48 -0.03 -3.65 12.48
C SER A 48 -1.21 -4.36 13.14
N THR A 49 -1.52 -4.05 14.40
CA THR A 49 -2.70 -4.56 15.10
C THR A 49 -3.97 -4.13 14.36
N ILE A 50 -4.06 -2.85 13.98
CA ILE A 50 -5.19 -2.33 13.20
C ILE A 50 -5.26 -2.98 11.82
N ALA A 51 -4.12 -3.15 11.13
CA ALA A 51 -4.06 -3.80 9.82
C ALA A 51 -4.47 -5.28 9.84
N LEU A 52 -4.30 -5.95 10.99
CA LEU A 52 -4.81 -7.30 11.26
C LEU A 52 -6.28 -7.31 11.68
N GLU A 53 -6.97 -6.17 11.59
CA GLU A 53 -8.35 -5.96 12.03
C GLU A 53 -8.56 -6.26 13.52
N GLN A 54 -7.53 -6.11 14.34
CA GLN A 54 -7.59 -6.30 15.79
C GLN A 54 -7.75 -4.94 16.48
N ASP A 55 -8.44 -4.91 17.62
CA ASP A 55 -8.60 -3.69 18.41
C ASP A 55 -7.26 -3.32 19.09
N ALA A 56 -6.75 -2.13 18.78
CA ALA A 56 -5.52 -1.61 19.33
C ALA A 56 -5.73 -0.66 20.54
N SER A 57 -6.97 -0.45 20.99
CA SER A 57 -7.33 0.53 22.03
C SER A 57 -6.48 0.40 23.30
N LYS A 58 -6.32 -0.83 23.80
CA LYS A 58 -5.51 -1.06 25.01
C LYS A 58 -4.04 -0.68 24.80
N MET A 59 -3.46 -1.06 23.66
CA MET A 59 -2.07 -0.76 23.32
C MET A 59 -1.84 0.75 23.18
N ILE A 60 -2.84 1.47 22.68
CA ILE A 60 -2.84 2.94 22.59
C ILE A 60 -2.91 3.57 23.99
N GLU A 61 -3.78 3.08 24.88
CA GLU A 61 -3.89 3.60 26.26
C GLU A 61 -2.63 3.34 27.09
N ASP A 62 -2.07 2.14 26.99
CA ASP A 62 -0.79 1.80 27.63
C ASP A 62 0.33 2.72 27.07
N GLY A 63 0.36 2.92 25.75
CA GLY A 63 1.29 3.84 25.09
C GLY A 63 1.21 5.30 25.56
N LYS A 64 0.00 5.83 25.81
CA LYS A 64 -0.20 7.17 26.39
C LYS A 64 0.45 7.29 27.77
N THR A 65 0.44 6.21 28.55
CA THR A 65 1.03 6.16 29.88
C THR A 65 2.56 6.07 29.81
N ASP A 66 3.08 5.23 28.90
CA ASP A 66 4.51 4.95 28.78
C ASP A 66 5.29 6.08 28.06
N PHE A 67 4.63 6.82 27.16
CA PHE A 67 5.25 7.90 26.37
C PHE A 67 4.50 9.24 26.53
N PRO A 68 4.47 9.82 27.76
CA PRO A 68 3.79 11.08 28.01
C PRO A 68 4.38 12.21 27.14
N GLY A 69 3.54 13.12 26.65
CA GLY A 69 3.93 14.19 25.72
C GLY A 69 3.79 13.87 24.23
N ASN A 70 3.29 12.67 23.89
CA ASN A 70 2.97 12.26 22.51
C ASN A 70 1.46 12.13 22.28
N GLU A 71 0.66 12.92 22.99
CA GLU A 71 -0.81 12.88 22.91
C GLU A 71 -1.34 13.04 21.48
N PRO A 72 -0.82 13.93 20.61
CA PRO A 72 -1.29 14.05 19.23
C PRO A 72 -1.14 12.76 18.42
N LEU A 73 -0.06 12.00 18.63
CA LEU A 73 0.17 10.73 17.96
C LEU A 73 -0.87 9.69 18.39
N PHE A 74 -1.10 9.54 19.70
CA PHE A 74 -2.05 8.56 20.21
C PHE A 74 -3.51 8.95 19.94
N GLN A 75 -3.83 10.25 19.87
CA GLN A 75 -5.14 10.72 19.41
C GLN A 75 -5.39 10.33 17.95
N LEU A 76 -4.40 10.54 17.08
CA LEU A 76 -4.47 10.12 15.68
C LEU A 76 -4.66 8.60 15.56
N LEU A 77 -3.87 7.81 16.29
CA LEU A 77 -3.95 6.35 16.25
C LEU A 77 -5.28 5.83 16.80
N SER A 78 -5.81 6.44 17.87
CA SER A 78 -7.14 6.14 18.39
C SER A 78 -8.20 6.44 17.34
N ALA A 79 -8.18 7.64 16.76
CA ALA A 79 -9.14 8.02 15.74
C ALA A 79 -9.12 7.05 14.55
N TRP A 80 -7.94 6.62 14.10
CA TRP A 80 -7.83 5.63 13.03
C TRP A 80 -8.34 4.24 13.42
N ASN A 81 -8.09 3.78 14.66
CA ASN A 81 -8.64 2.53 15.18
C ASN A 81 -10.18 2.58 15.24
N ASP A 82 -10.73 3.70 15.70
CA ASP A 82 -12.16 3.92 15.90
C ASP A 82 -12.96 3.95 14.58
N LEU A 83 -12.35 4.35 13.46
CA LEU A 83 -12.98 4.34 12.14
C LEU A 83 -13.50 2.95 11.72
N LYS A 84 -12.92 1.87 12.24
CA LYS A 84 -13.37 0.51 11.97
C LYS A 84 -14.75 0.24 12.57
N ASP A 85 -14.97 0.71 13.79
CA ASP A 85 -16.15 0.37 14.60
C ASP A 85 -17.26 1.41 14.46
N PHE A 86 -16.89 2.68 14.29
CA PHE A 86 -17.82 3.82 14.30
C PHE A 86 -18.00 4.49 12.94
N GLY A 87 -17.18 4.15 11.93
CA GLY A 87 -17.27 4.75 10.61
C GLY A 87 -17.02 6.27 10.63
N VAL A 88 -17.79 7.03 9.84
CA VAL A 88 -17.67 8.49 9.67
C VAL A 88 -18.97 9.24 10.01
N ASP A 89 -19.85 8.62 10.79
CA ASP A 89 -21.20 9.17 11.06
C ASP A 89 -21.18 10.40 11.99
N ASP A 90 -20.10 10.57 12.76
CA ASP A 90 -19.81 11.76 13.57
C ASP A 90 -18.57 12.50 13.04
N SER A 91 -18.40 13.78 13.42
CA SER A 91 -17.21 14.54 13.03
C SER A 91 -15.94 13.82 13.48
N THR A 92 -15.12 13.45 12.52
CA THR A 92 -13.91 12.68 12.78
C THR A 92 -12.73 13.61 13.03
N TYR A 93 -11.73 13.12 13.77
CA TYR A 93 -10.44 13.80 13.94
C TYR A 93 -9.87 14.33 12.62
N PHE A 94 -10.05 13.60 11.52
CA PHE A 94 -9.49 13.89 10.21
C PHE A 94 -10.13 15.12 9.54
N GLU A 95 -11.40 15.41 9.81
CA GLU A 95 -12.08 16.59 9.26
C GLU A 95 -11.48 17.90 9.78
N ASP A 96 -10.95 17.88 11.01
CA ASP A 96 -10.33 19.02 11.65
C ASP A 96 -8.87 19.24 11.23
N VAL A 97 -8.21 18.22 10.65
CA VAL A 97 -6.81 18.33 10.19
C VAL A 97 -6.74 19.10 8.88
N LYS A 98 -6.49 20.42 8.97
CA LYS A 98 -6.27 21.28 7.78
C LYS A 98 -4.84 21.23 7.25
N GLN A 99 -3.86 21.03 8.13
CA GLN A 99 -2.46 20.86 7.81
C GLN A 99 -1.86 19.83 8.77
N ALA A 100 -1.14 18.85 8.23
CA ALA A 100 -0.44 17.88 9.05
C ALA A 100 0.79 18.51 9.71
N THR A 101 1.04 18.10 10.95
CA THR A 101 2.14 18.59 11.80
C THR A 101 3.28 17.57 11.94
N PHE A 102 3.04 16.31 11.56
CA PHE A 102 4.02 15.22 11.54
C PHE A 102 3.64 14.14 10.51
N GLU A 103 4.60 13.28 10.17
CA GLU A 103 4.54 12.32 9.05
C GLU A 103 3.26 11.46 9.07
N LEU A 104 3.01 10.78 10.19
CA LEU A 104 1.89 9.84 10.30
C LEU A 104 0.53 10.55 10.18
N GLN A 105 0.41 11.79 10.69
CA GLN A 105 -0.80 12.58 10.51
C GLN A 105 -1.02 12.90 9.04
N ALA A 106 0.04 13.19 8.29
CA ALA A 106 -0.03 13.44 6.85
C ALA A 106 -0.55 12.21 6.10
N VAL A 107 0.05 11.06 6.37
CA VAL A 107 -0.27 9.76 5.76
C VAL A 107 -1.70 9.34 6.07
N MET A 108 -2.08 9.27 7.35
CA MET A 108 -3.39 8.78 7.75
C MET A 108 -4.53 9.70 7.31
N THR A 109 -4.32 11.02 7.32
CA THR A 109 -5.33 11.96 6.80
C THR A 109 -5.51 11.79 5.28
N ALA A 110 -4.42 11.61 4.52
CA ALA A 110 -4.53 11.33 3.10
C ALA A 110 -5.26 10.00 2.83
N LEU A 111 -4.98 8.95 3.60
CA LEU A 111 -5.69 7.68 3.51
C LEU A 111 -7.17 7.81 3.89
N TYR A 112 -7.49 8.65 4.88
CA TYR A 112 -8.88 8.96 5.24
C TYR A 112 -9.64 9.59 4.06
N LEU A 113 -9.07 10.66 3.47
CA LEU A 113 -9.66 11.36 2.32
C LEU A 113 -9.94 10.40 1.14
N VAL A 114 -9.02 9.47 0.89
CA VAL A 114 -9.19 8.47 -0.17
C VAL A 114 -10.25 7.43 0.19
N LYS A 115 -10.19 6.87 1.41
CA LYS A 115 -11.03 5.73 1.80
C LYS A 115 -12.47 6.12 2.06
N PHE A 116 -12.70 7.26 2.72
CA PHE A 116 -14.00 7.69 3.20
C PHE A 116 -14.60 8.81 2.34
N ASP A 117 -13.82 9.85 2.03
CA ASP A 117 -14.33 10.98 1.24
C ASP A 117 -14.28 10.71 -0.28
N LYS A 118 -13.58 9.64 -0.69
CA LYS A 118 -13.33 9.27 -2.09
C LYS A 118 -12.66 10.39 -2.90
N ASP A 119 -11.92 11.28 -2.23
CA ASP A 119 -11.27 12.44 -2.83
C ASP A 119 -9.74 12.25 -2.93
N ILE A 120 -9.31 11.63 -4.03
CA ILE A 120 -7.90 11.40 -4.34
C ILE A 120 -7.19 12.74 -4.62
N ASP A 121 -7.87 13.71 -5.24
CA ASP A 121 -7.23 14.97 -5.65
C ASP A 121 -6.93 15.84 -4.41
N GLN A 122 -7.83 15.86 -3.43
CA GLN A 122 -7.59 16.49 -2.14
C GLN A 122 -6.49 15.78 -1.35
N ALA A 123 -6.44 14.45 -1.34
CA ALA A 123 -5.37 13.69 -0.70
C ALA A 123 -3.99 14.02 -1.30
N ILE A 124 -3.90 14.09 -2.63
CA ILE A 124 -2.68 14.52 -3.35
C ILE A 124 -2.30 15.95 -2.96
N ALA A 125 -3.25 16.89 -2.95
CA ALA A 125 -2.98 18.28 -2.57
C ALA A 125 -2.49 18.41 -1.12
N PHE A 126 -3.10 17.64 -0.21
CA PHE A 126 -2.75 17.59 1.20
C PHE A 126 -1.31 17.07 1.43
N LEU A 127 -0.94 15.95 0.79
CA LEU A 127 0.42 15.40 0.87
C LEU A 127 1.46 16.33 0.26
N ASN A 128 1.19 16.95 -0.89
CA ASN A 128 2.09 17.93 -1.49
C ASN A 128 2.33 19.12 -0.54
N THR A 129 1.27 19.64 0.08
CA THR A 129 1.38 20.72 1.07
C THR A 129 2.27 20.33 2.25
N TYR A 130 2.11 19.11 2.77
CA TYR A 130 2.98 18.60 3.84
C TYR A 130 4.44 18.52 3.37
N ILE A 131 4.70 17.82 2.26
CA ILE A 131 6.04 17.58 1.71
C ILE A 131 6.78 18.90 1.38
N ASP A 132 6.05 19.91 0.90
CA ASP A 132 6.63 21.22 0.58
C ASP A 132 7.00 22.01 1.83
N ASN A 133 6.22 21.88 2.91
CA ASN A 133 6.39 22.61 4.17
C ASN A 133 7.42 21.99 5.13
N VAL A 134 7.69 20.68 5.03
CA VAL A 134 8.71 20.03 5.85
C VAL A 134 10.09 20.61 5.53
N ASN A 135 10.83 21.07 6.54
CA ASN A 135 12.17 21.64 6.36
C ASN A 135 13.14 20.58 5.82
N SER A 136 14.12 20.99 5.01
CA SER A 136 14.97 20.07 4.22
C SER A 136 15.67 18.97 5.04
N LEU A 137 15.96 19.21 6.33
CA LEU A 137 16.56 18.21 7.22
C LEU A 137 15.57 17.13 7.71
N ALA A 138 14.29 17.48 7.89
CA ALA A 138 13.25 16.53 8.27
C ALA A 138 12.72 15.75 7.05
N LYS A 139 12.78 16.35 5.84
CA LYS A 139 12.41 15.69 4.58
C LYS A 139 13.09 14.35 4.43
N TYR A 140 14.35 14.28 4.86
CA TYR A 140 15.14 13.09 4.74
C TYR A 140 14.47 11.92 5.50
N ASN A 141 14.15 12.06 6.78
CA ASN A 141 13.75 10.89 7.58
C ASN A 141 12.30 10.39 7.35
N GLU A 142 11.54 11.05 6.47
CA GLU A 142 10.12 10.81 6.24
C GLU A 142 9.88 10.40 4.78
N LEU A 143 9.68 9.10 4.53
CA LEU A 143 9.48 8.56 3.18
C LEU A 143 8.03 8.12 2.93
N GLU A 144 7.24 7.92 3.99
CA GLU A 144 5.88 7.39 3.85
C GLU A 144 4.90 8.34 3.13
N PRO A 145 4.97 9.68 3.31
CA PRO A 145 4.16 10.61 2.53
C PRO A 145 4.44 10.51 1.03
N PHE A 146 5.70 10.28 0.65
CA PHE A 146 6.09 10.09 -0.75
C PHE A 146 5.55 8.76 -1.31
N LEU A 147 5.55 7.69 -0.51
CA LEU A 147 4.98 6.39 -0.87
C LEU A 147 3.51 6.52 -1.25
N VAL A 148 2.72 7.14 -0.36
CA VAL A 148 1.29 7.34 -0.61
C VAL A 148 1.09 8.27 -1.81
N LEU A 149 1.87 9.35 -1.92
CA LEU A 149 1.75 10.27 -3.05
C LEU A 149 2.03 9.58 -4.41
N VAL A 150 3.07 8.74 -4.49
CA VAL A 150 3.36 7.92 -5.68
C VAL A 150 2.17 7.01 -5.98
N GLN A 151 1.65 6.30 -4.97
CA GLN A 151 0.50 5.41 -5.15
C GLN A 151 -0.71 6.16 -5.75
N LEU A 152 -1.05 7.33 -5.19
CA LEU A 152 -2.18 8.14 -5.66
C LEU A 152 -1.98 8.65 -7.08
N TYR A 153 -0.77 9.08 -7.44
CA TYR A 153 -0.47 9.46 -8.82
C TYR A 153 -0.63 8.29 -9.79
N LEU A 154 -0.17 7.09 -9.42
CA LEU A 154 -0.31 5.90 -10.26
C LEU A 154 -1.78 5.48 -10.41
N ILE A 155 -2.59 5.54 -9.34
CA ILE A 155 -4.04 5.30 -9.40
C ILE A 155 -4.72 6.26 -10.39
N LYS A 156 -4.29 7.53 -10.43
CA LYS A 156 -4.81 8.54 -11.38
C LYS A 156 -4.25 8.39 -12.80
N GLY A 157 -3.43 7.37 -13.09
CA GLY A 157 -2.72 7.21 -14.36
C GLY A 157 -1.69 8.33 -14.63
N ASN A 158 -1.29 9.09 -13.60
CA ASN A 158 -0.37 10.22 -13.72
C ASN A 158 1.08 9.78 -13.49
N LEU A 159 1.64 9.04 -14.46
CA LEU A 159 3.03 8.58 -14.40
C LEU A 159 4.02 9.74 -14.28
N VAL A 160 3.74 10.88 -14.93
CA VAL A 160 4.58 12.08 -14.86
C VAL A 160 4.68 12.59 -13.41
N GLY A 161 3.57 12.63 -12.68
CA GLY A 161 3.52 12.98 -11.26
C GLY A 161 4.33 12.01 -10.41
N ALA A 162 4.12 10.71 -10.59
CA ALA A 162 4.84 9.67 -9.85
C ALA A 162 6.36 9.74 -10.10
N SER A 163 6.80 9.90 -11.36
CA SER A 163 8.23 10.03 -11.69
C SER A 163 8.86 11.30 -11.10
N LYS A 164 8.13 12.41 -11.02
CA LYS A 164 8.63 13.64 -10.38
C LYS A 164 8.88 13.44 -8.88
N VAL A 165 8.06 12.64 -8.21
CA VAL A 165 8.29 12.30 -6.80
C VAL A 165 9.64 11.59 -6.61
N ILE A 166 9.94 10.56 -7.41
CA ILE A 166 11.25 9.89 -7.36
C ILE A 166 12.40 10.84 -7.72
N GLN A 167 12.21 11.70 -8.73
CA GLN A 167 13.22 12.71 -9.07
C GLN A 167 13.52 13.64 -7.90
N ASN A 168 12.52 14.00 -7.09
CA ASN A 168 12.72 14.78 -5.87
C ASN A 168 13.55 14.00 -4.84
N LEU A 169 13.34 12.68 -4.71
CA LEU A 169 14.11 11.82 -3.81
C LEU A 169 15.58 11.68 -4.22
N ASN A 170 15.99 12.02 -5.44
CA ASN A 170 17.41 12.09 -5.81
C ASN A 170 18.21 13.14 -5.02
N HIS A 171 17.53 14.06 -4.32
CA HIS A 171 18.18 15.02 -3.42
C HIS A 171 18.41 14.46 -2.01
N PHE A 172 17.97 13.22 -1.74
CA PHE A 172 18.16 12.53 -0.46
C PHE A 172 19.56 11.89 -0.41
N PRO A 173 20.08 11.60 0.79
CA PRO A 173 21.30 10.81 0.94
C PRO A 173 21.21 9.48 0.18
N GLU A 174 22.33 8.98 -0.34
CA GLU A 174 22.36 7.70 -1.06
C GLU A 174 21.80 6.55 -0.20
N SER A 175 22.01 6.59 1.13
CA SER A 175 21.48 5.62 2.10
C SER A 175 19.94 5.57 2.15
N ALA A 176 19.23 6.59 1.67
CA ALA A 176 17.78 6.55 1.58
C ALA A 176 17.27 5.49 0.57
N ARG A 177 18.11 5.09 -0.39
CA ARG A 177 17.77 4.07 -1.40
C ARG A 177 17.70 2.66 -0.83
N ASP A 178 18.37 2.43 0.29
CA ASP A 178 18.34 1.14 0.98
C ASP A 178 17.06 0.97 1.82
N ASN A 179 16.28 2.05 1.98
CA ASN A 179 15.00 2.00 2.67
C ASN A 179 13.94 1.26 1.84
N ILE A 180 13.28 0.28 2.44
CA ILE A 180 12.19 -0.50 1.83
C ILE A 180 11.11 0.37 1.17
N ILE A 181 10.78 1.53 1.75
CA ILE A 181 9.77 2.43 1.20
C ILE A 181 10.22 2.97 -0.16
N TYR A 182 11.51 3.33 -0.29
CA TYR A 182 12.08 3.78 -1.55
C TYR A 182 12.02 2.67 -2.59
N GLN A 183 12.45 1.46 -2.23
CA GLN A 183 12.47 0.30 -3.12
C GLN A 183 11.06 -0.09 -3.59
N VAL A 184 10.06 -0.03 -2.71
CA VAL A 184 8.65 -0.25 -3.06
C VAL A 184 8.17 0.79 -4.08
N MET A 185 8.40 2.09 -3.82
CA MET A 185 8.00 3.15 -4.76
C MET A 185 8.67 2.98 -6.14
N GLU A 186 9.97 2.71 -6.14
CA GLU A 186 10.73 2.48 -7.38
C GLU A 186 10.18 1.27 -8.13
N SER A 187 9.91 0.16 -7.44
CA SER A 187 9.35 -1.06 -8.03
C SER A 187 8.01 -0.80 -8.73
N TRP A 188 7.12 0.01 -8.15
CA TRP A 188 5.82 0.33 -8.74
C TRP A 188 5.97 1.18 -10.00
N ILE A 189 6.83 2.19 -9.95
CA ILE A 189 7.07 3.08 -11.09
C ILE A 189 7.72 2.30 -12.24
N LEU A 190 8.69 1.44 -11.96
CA LEU A 190 9.31 0.57 -12.95
C LEU A 190 8.28 -0.36 -13.60
N ALA A 191 7.45 -1.05 -12.80
CA ALA A 191 6.41 -1.94 -13.30
C ALA A 191 5.41 -1.22 -14.20
N VAL A 192 4.92 -0.04 -13.78
CA VAL A 192 3.95 0.75 -14.57
C VAL A 192 4.58 1.39 -15.81
N THR A 193 5.86 1.77 -15.75
CA THR A 193 6.59 2.25 -16.94
C THR A 193 6.70 1.15 -18.01
N GLY A 194 6.75 -0.10 -17.58
CA GLY A 194 6.81 -1.26 -18.45
C GLY A 194 8.17 -1.43 -19.13
N GLY A 195 8.23 -2.36 -20.09
CA GLY A 195 9.48 -2.82 -20.69
C GLY A 195 10.12 -3.92 -19.85
N SER A 196 10.68 -4.94 -20.53
CA SER A 196 11.12 -6.17 -19.87
C SER A 196 12.13 -5.93 -18.75
N ASP A 197 13.10 -5.04 -18.92
CA ASP A 197 14.11 -4.75 -17.90
C ASP A 197 13.50 -4.13 -16.64
N ASN A 198 12.59 -3.16 -16.80
CA ASN A 198 11.93 -2.52 -15.66
C ASN A 198 11.04 -3.50 -14.91
N ILE A 199 10.25 -4.29 -15.64
CA ILE A 199 9.36 -5.29 -15.03
C ILE A 199 10.18 -6.39 -14.34
N ASN A 200 11.30 -6.83 -14.93
CA ASN A 200 12.21 -7.78 -14.31
C ASN A 200 12.84 -7.22 -13.03
N ASN A 201 13.25 -5.96 -13.00
CA ASN A 201 13.78 -5.32 -11.79
C ASN A 201 12.73 -5.30 -10.67
N SER A 202 11.48 -4.93 -10.98
CA SER A 202 10.38 -5.02 -10.02
C SER A 202 10.13 -6.46 -9.57
N TYR A 203 10.17 -7.43 -10.50
CA TYR A 203 9.98 -8.84 -10.20
C TYR A 203 11.02 -9.33 -9.20
N TYR A 204 12.31 -9.09 -9.46
CA TYR A 204 13.39 -9.55 -8.58
C TYR A 204 13.32 -8.97 -7.18
N PHE A 205 12.89 -7.70 -7.06
CA PHE A 205 12.65 -7.09 -5.75
C PHE A 205 11.59 -7.85 -4.94
N TYR A 206 10.44 -8.19 -5.54
CA TYR A 206 9.40 -8.94 -4.84
C TYR A 206 9.77 -10.42 -4.62
N ASP A 207 10.54 -11.03 -5.53
CA ASP A 207 11.07 -12.40 -5.37
C ASP A 207 12.07 -12.50 -4.21
N GLU A 208 12.92 -11.48 -4.04
CA GLU A 208 13.80 -11.35 -2.87
C GLU A 208 12.98 -11.23 -1.58
N ILE A 209 11.94 -10.39 -1.57
CA ILE A 209 11.03 -10.30 -0.41
C ILE A 209 10.37 -11.65 -0.10
N LEU A 210 9.95 -12.40 -1.13
CA LEU A 210 9.31 -13.70 -0.98
C LEU A 210 10.23 -14.76 -0.37
N SER A 211 11.55 -14.57 -0.47
CA SER A 211 12.55 -15.44 0.16
C SER A 211 12.60 -15.32 1.69
N ASN A 212 11.92 -14.31 2.26
CA ASN A 212 11.73 -14.21 3.70
C ASN A 212 10.78 -15.29 4.23
N ASP A 213 10.85 -15.53 5.54
CA ASP A 213 9.90 -16.40 6.23
C ASP A 213 8.55 -15.68 6.43
N PHE A 214 7.43 -16.34 6.13
CA PHE A 214 6.06 -15.85 6.28
C PHE A 214 5.17 -16.81 7.09
N ASP A 215 5.74 -17.72 7.88
CA ASP A 215 4.99 -18.76 8.60
C ASP A 215 3.83 -18.19 9.44
N ASP A 216 4.04 -17.04 10.09
CA ASP A 216 3.01 -16.34 10.90
C ASP A 216 2.22 -15.27 10.11
N ASP A 217 2.54 -15.05 8.83
CA ASP A 217 2.08 -13.91 8.03
C ASP A 217 1.68 -14.34 6.61
N VAL A 218 0.80 -15.35 6.52
CA VAL A 218 0.29 -15.90 5.25
C VAL A 218 -0.33 -14.82 4.34
N GLN A 219 -0.94 -13.78 4.93
CA GLN A 219 -1.48 -12.63 4.20
C GLN A 219 -0.39 -11.82 3.49
N GLY A 220 0.78 -11.65 4.12
CA GLY A 220 1.94 -11.01 3.50
C GLY A 220 2.43 -11.81 2.30
N LYS A 221 2.61 -13.13 2.49
CA LYS A 221 2.99 -14.04 1.40
C LYS A 221 2.02 -13.98 0.23
N PHE A 222 0.72 -13.98 0.51
CA PHE A 222 -0.32 -13.83 -0.51
C PHE A 222 -0.17 -12.55 -1.32
N LYS A 223 0.01 -11.39 -0.66
CA LYS A 223 0.14 -10.09 -1.34
C LYS A 223 1.38 -10.06 -2.24
N ILE A 224 2.52 -10.53 -1.76
CA ILE A 224 3.76 -10.57 -2.55
C ILE A 224 3.62 -11.49 -3.75
N LEU A 225 3.07 -12.70 -3.57
CA LEU A 225 2.80 -13.62 -4.67
C LEU A 225 1.83 -13.02 -5.69
N ASN A 226 0.79 -12.31 -5.26
CA ASN A 226 -0.16 -11.67 -6.17
C ASN A 226 0.50 -10.55 -7.00
N VAL A 227 1.44 -9.80 -6.43
CA VAL A 227 2.25 -8.84 -7.19
C VAL A 227 3.13 -9.55 -8.20
N ILE A 228 3.86 -10.60 -7.79
CA ILE A 228 4.70 -11.40 -8.68
C ILE A 228 3.85 -11.98 -9.83
N PHE A 229 2.67 -12.52 -9.53
CA PHE A 229 1.73 -13.00 -10.54
C PHE A 229 1.39 -11.91 -11.56
N ALA A 230 1.02 -10.71 -11.13
CA ALA A 230 0.75 -9.59 -12.04
C ALA A 230 1.97 -9.21 -12.91
N LEU A 231 3.19 -9.19 -12.35
CA LEU A 231 4.42 -8.91 -13.09
C LEU A 231 4.73 -10.02 -14.12
N THR A 232 4.55 -11.28 -13.74
CA THR A 232 4.71 -12.45 -14.62
C THR A 232 3.74 -12.40 -15.81
N LEU A 233 2.49 -11.94 -15.58
CA LEU A 233 1.53 -11.71 -16.66
C LEU A 233 2.00 -10.60 -17.61
N GLN A 234 2.57 -9.51 -17.10
CA GLN A 234 3.13 -8.44 -17.95
C GLN A 234 4.32 -8.93 -18.80
N LEU A 235 5.14 -9.83 -18.27
CA LEU A 235 6.22 -10.50 -18.99
C LEU A 235 5.72 -11.58 -19.97
N LYS A 236 4.44 -11.97 -19.91
CA LYS A 236 3.81 -13.03 -20.71
C LYS A 236 4.42 -14.41 -20.46
N HIS A 237 4.92 -14.63 -19.25
CA HIS A 237 5.48 -15.90 -18.78
C HIS A 237 4.35 -16.80 -18.24
N TYR A 238 3.47 -17.27 -19.14
CA TYR A 238 2.23 -17.96 -18.74
C TYR A 238 2.43 -19.27 -17.98
N PRO A 239 3.42 -20.14 -18.30
CA PRO A 239 3.68 -21.33 -17.50
C PRO A 239 3.99 -21.00 -16.03
N GLU A 240 4.85 -20.01 -15.80
CA GLU A 240 5.21 -19.53 -14.47
C GLU A 240 4.02 -18.86 -13.78
N ALA A 241 3.18 -18.13 -14.53
CA ALA A 241 1.95 -17.55 -14.02
C ALA A 241 0.96 -18.63 -13.53
N GLN A 242 0.87 -19.76 -14.23
CA GLN A 242 0.02 -20.89 -13.81
C GLN A 242 0.52 -21.50 -12.49
N GLU A 243 1.83 -21.68 -12.33
CA GLU A 243 2.42 -22.19 -11.08
C GLU A 243 2.15 -21.23 -9.90
N LEU A 244 2.33 -19.93 -10.12
CA LEU A 244 2.01 -18.89 -9.12
C LEU A 244 0.52 -18.89 -8.77
N LEU A 245 -0.37 -19.05 -9.75
CA LEU A 245 -1.81 -19.13 -9.52
C LEU A 245 -2.17 -20.32 -8.61
N GLU A 246 -1.57 -21.48 -8.83
CA GLU A 246 -1.76 -22.66 -7.98
C GLU A 246 -1.22 -22.44 -6.57
N GLN A 247 -0.04 -21.82 -6.45
CA GLN A 247 0.56 -21.48 -5.16
C GLN A 247 -0.33 -20.52 -4.37
N ILE A 248 -0.84 -19.46 -5.00
CA ILE A 248 -1.71 -18.47 -4.36
C ILE A 248 -3.02 -19.13 -3.90
N LYS A 249 -3.65 -19.94 -4.76
CA LYS A 249 -4.87 -20.69 -4.40
C LYS A 249 -4.64 -21.63 -3.22
N GLY A 250 -3.45 -22.23 -3.12
CA GLY A 250 -3.04 -23.07 -1.99
C GLY A 250 -3.03 -22.36 -0.64
N LEU A 251 -2.97 -21.03 -0.60
CA LEU A 251 -3.05 -20.24 0.63
C LEU A 251 -4.49 -20.08 1.15
N GLY A 252 -5.51 -20.34 0.31
CA GLY A 252 -6.92 -20.25 0.69
C GLY A 252 -7.42 -18.83 0.97
N ILE A 253 -6.70 -17.80 0.51
CA ILE A 253 -7.07 -16.39 0.66
C ILE A 253 -7.77 -15.93 -0.63
N VAL A 254 -8.87 -15.19 -0.48
CA VAL A 254 -9.65 -14.62 -1.58
C VAL A 254 -9.64 -13.10 -1.43
N ASP A 255 -9.26 -12.40 -2.50
CA ASP A 255 -9.16 -10.94 -2.58
C ASP A 255 -9.63 -10.46 -3.96
N ALA A 256 -10.28 -9.30 -4.02
CA ALA A 256 -10.81 -8.74 -5.25
C ALA A 256 -9.72 -8.49 -6.32
N ASN A 257 -8.54 -7.99 -5.93
CA ASN A 257 -7.45 -7.73 -6.87
C ASN A 257 -6.86 -9.03 -7.41
N PHE A 258 -6.78 -10.08 -6.59
CA PHE A 258 -6.37 -11.40 -7.07
C PHE A 258 -7.35 -11.95 -8.10
N VAL A 259 -8.66 -11.87 -7.87
CA VAL A 259 -9.67 -12.28 -8.86
C VAL A 259 -9.56 -11.46 -10.15
N ALA A 260 -9.29 -10.15 -10.06
CA ALA A 260 -9.03 -9.31 -11.22
C ALA A 260 -7.79 -9.75 -12.03
N ASN A 261 -6.71 -10.13 -11.34
CA ASN A 261 -5.52 -10.70 -11.98
C ASN A 261 -5.83 -12.06 -12.63
N GLN A 262 -6.66 -12.89 -12.00
CA GLN A 262 -7.12 -14.15 -12.58
C GLN A 262 -7.94 -13.93 -13.85
N ILE A 263 -8.85 -12.96 -13.88
CA ILE A 263 -9.60 -12.59 -15.10
C ILE A 263 -8.63 -12.26 -16.24
N THR A 264 -7.59 -11.48 -15.94
CA THR A 264 -6.57 -11.09 -16.92
C THR A 264 -5.80 -12.31 -17.44
N PHE A 265 -5.34 -13.19 -16.55
CA PHE A 265 -4.70 -14.45 -16.94
C PHE A 265 -5.60 -15.32 -17.82
N ASP A 266 -6.87 -15.48 -17.43
CA ASP A 266 -7.82 -16.34 -18.12
C ASP A 266 -8.14 -15.81 -19.53
N GLN A 267 -8.24 -14.49 -19.70
CA GLN A 267 -8.37 -13.84 -21.01
C GLN A 267 -7.15 -14.05 -21.90
N LEU A 268 -5.94 -13.91 -21.34
CA LEU A 268 -4.69 -14.00 -22.10
C LEU A 268 -4.28 -15.44 -22.45
N HIS A 269 -4.57 -16.40 -21.56
CA HIS A 269 -4.08 -17.77 -21.66
C HIS A 269 -5.17 -18.79 -22.00
N ASN A 270 -6.37 -18.65 -21.41
CA ASN A 270 -7.46 -19.62 -21.50
C ASN A 270 -8.57 -19.19 -22.48
N ASN A 271 -8.34 -18.17 -23.29
CA ASN A 271 -9.33 -17.57 -24.21
C ASN A 271 -10.62 -17.13 -23.49
N GLY A 272 -10.51 -16.70 -22.23
CA GLY A 272 -11.61 -16.16 -21.43
C GLY A 272 -12.62 -17.20 -20.94
N ALA A 273 -12.27 -18.49 -20.93
CA ALA A 273 -13.16 -19.60 -20.58
C ALA A 273 -13.93 -19.41 -19.26
N ASN A 274 -13.29 -18.85 -18.24
CA ASN A 274 -13.83 -18.65 -16.89
C ASN A 274 -14.15 -17.17 -16.58
N THR A 275 -14.00 -16.26 -17.55
CA THR A 275 -14.09 -14.82 -17.27
C THR A 275 -15.44 -14.39 -16.70
N GLN A 276 -16.55 -14.95 -17.20
CA GLN A 276 -17.89 -14.59 -16.73
C GLN A 276 -18.13 -15.01 -15.27
N GLU A 277 -17.63 -16.18 -14.88
CA GLU A 277 -17.69 -16.65 -13.49
C GLU A 277 -16.87 -15.75 -12.57
N LEU A 278 -15.62 -15.46 -12.97
CA LEU A 278 -14.70 -14.62 -12.21
C LEU A 278 -15.19 -13.17 -12.10
N LEU A 279 -15.82 -12.60 -13.14
CA LEU A 279 -16.47 -11.28 -13.06
C LEU A 279 -17.63 -11.29 -12.06
N GLY A 280 -18.39 -12.39 -12.03
CA GLY A 280 -19.45 -12.60 -11.05
C GLY A 280 -18.93 -12.71 -9.61
N GLU A 281 -17.77 -13.36 -9.42
CA GLU A 281 -17.08 -13.42 -8.13
C GLU A 281 -16.54 -12.05 -7.71
N LEU A 282 -15.85 -11.35 -8.62
CA LEU A 282 -15.32 -10.01 -8.38
C LEU A 282 -16.41 -9.06 -7.93
N LYS A 283 -17.58 -9.06 -8.59
CA LYS A 283 -18.72 -8.21 -8.22
C LYS A 283 -19.28 -8.52 -6.83
N LYS A 284 -19.15 -9.76 -6.33
CA LYS A 284 -19.56 -10.12 -4.97
C LYS A 284 -18.55 -9.66 -3.91
N LEU A 285 -17.26 -9.69 -4.25
CA LEU A 285 -16.18 -9.27 -3.36
C LEU A 285 -16.08 -7.74 -3.26
N ASP A 286 -16.12 -7.06 -4.41
CA ASP A 286 -16.03 -5.62 -4.54
C ASP A 286 -16.78 -5.18 -5.80
N SER A 287 -18.02 -4.70 -5.62
CA SER A 287 -18.85 -4.21 -6.72
C SER A 287 -18.34 -2.92 -7.35
N ASP A 288 -17.47 -2.19 -6.65
CA ASP A 288 -16.90 -0.91 -7.09
C ASP A 288 -15.46 -1.05 -7.59
N HIS A 289 -14.99 -2.29 -7.80
CA HIS A 289 -13.65 -2.58 -8.28
C HIS A 289 -13.38 -1.91 -9.64
N GLU A 290 -12.18 -1.35 -9.82
CA GLU A 290 -11.85 -0.53 -11.00
C GLU A 290 -11.99 -1.30 -12.33
N LEU A 291 -11.62 -2.59 -12.34
CA LEU A 291 -11.83 -3.48 -13.49
C LEU A 291 -13.31 -3.56 -13.91
N LEU A 292 -14.25 -3.60 -12.96
CA LEU A 292 -15.69 -3.66 -13.28
C LEU A 292 -16.18 -2.33 -13.87
N LYS A 293 -15.73 -1.21 -13.31
CA LYS A 293 -16.05 0.13 -13.82
C LYS A 293 -15.53 0.34 -15.24
N ASP A 294 -14.27 -0.03 -15.48
CA ASP A 294 -13.66 0.05 -16.81
C ASP A 294 -14.36 -0.89 -17.80
N TYR A 295 -14.71 -2.11 -17.39
CA TYR A 295 -15.47 -3.05 -18.21
C TYR A 295 -16.83 -2.50 -18.61
N GLU A 296 -17.63 -2.02 -17.64
CA GLU A 296 -18.95 -1.44 -17.89
C GLU A 296 -18.85 -0.19 -18.79
N HIS A 297 -17.89 0.70 -18.52
CA HIS A 297 -17.67 1.89 -19.33
C HIS A 297 -17.35 1.53 -20.80
N LYS A 298 -16.47 0.55 -21.03
CA LYS A 298 -16.11 0.10 -22.38
C LYS A 298 -17.27 -0.60 -23.09
N THR A 299 -18.07 -1.39 -22.39
CA THR A 299 -19.28 -2.01 -22.94
C THR A 299 -20.28 -0.94 -23.39
N ASN A 300 -20.53 0.08 -22.57
CA ASN A 300 -21.42 1.18 -22.92
C ASN A 300 -20.95 1.94 -24.17
N ILE A 301 -19.66 2.26 -24.26
CA ILE A 301 -19.08 2.89 -25.47
C ILE A 301 -19.29 1.99 -26.70
N PHE A 302 -19.08 0.69 -26.57
CA PHE A 302 -19.27 -0.24 -27.68
C PHE A 302 -20.73 -0.29 -28.15
N ASP A 303 -21.68 -0.36 -27.22
CA ASP A 303 -23.12 -0.38 -27.53
C ASP A 303 -23.58 0.92 -28.20
N GLU A 304 -23.05 2.07 -27.78
CA GLU A 304 -23.27 3.36 -28.45
C GLU A 304 -22.76 3.34 -29.90
N ILE A 305 -21.57 2.79 -30.14
CA ILE A 305 -20.99 2.65 -31.49
C ILE A 305 -21.88 1.72 -32.34
N VAL A 306 -22.26 0.55 -31.84
CA VAL A 306 -23.12 -0.40 -32.56
C VAL A 306 -24.44 0.27 -32.93
N THR A 307 -25.07 0.98 -32.00
CA THR A 307 -26.32 1.70 -32.23
C THR A 307 -26.17 2.74 -33.34
N LYS A 308 -25.09 3.53 -33.30
CA LYS A 308 -24.81 4.58 -34.29
C LYS A 308 -24.65 4.05 -35.72
N TYR A 309 -24.06 2.87 -35.89
CA TYR A 309 -23.77 2.29 -37.22
C TYR A 309 -24.77 1.21 -37.66
N SER A 310 -25.81 0.94 -36.86
CA SER A 310 -26.93 0.05 -37.23
C SER A 310 -28.10 0.79 -37.91
N THR A 311 -27.98 2.11 -38.06
CA THR A 311 -28.86 3.02 -38.83
C THR A 311 -28.17 3.50 -40.09
#